data_AF-A0A840UK15-F1
#
_entry.id   AF-A0A840UK15-F1
#
_cell.length_a   1.000
_cell.length_b   1.000
_cell.length_c   1.000
_cell.angle_alpha   90.00
_cell.angle_beta   90.00
_cell.angle_gamma   90.00
#
_symmetry.space_group_name_H-M   'P 1'
#
loop_
_entity.id
_entity.type
_entity.pdbx_description
1 polymer ?
#
loop_
_entity_poly.entity_id
_entity_poly.type
_entity_poly.pdbx_seq_one_letter_code
_entity_poly.pdbx_strand_id
1 'polypeptide(L)'
;MTTMEHVTENLKVAQEAHENSLATEDIAIINKVKKIFNERIKINCTACSYCMPCPVGINIPGCFATYNDYWSFDGSLVAKQRYAIMSKLGTPASKCVECGKCESHCPQSIEIRKELKNVKELFE
;
A
#
# COMPACT_ATOMS: atom_id res chain seq x y z
N MET A 1 10.38 6.38 -15.51
CA MET A 1 10.90 6.31 -16.90
C MET A 1 12.39 6.09 -16.82
N THR A 2 12.92 5.02 -17.41
CA THR A 2 14.32 4.60 -17.23
C THR A 2 15.13 4.57 -18.53
N THR A 3 14.50 4.76 -19.68
CA THR A 3 15.17 4.82 -21.00
C THR A 3 14.53 5.91 -21.87
N MET A 4 15.21 6.31 -22.94
CA MET A 4 14.70 7.35 -23.86
C MET A 4 13.49 6.87 -24.65
N GLU A 5 13.39 5.58 -24.96
CA GLU A 5 12.24 5.00 -25.67
C GLU A 5 10.96 5.21 -24.87
N HIS A 6 10.99 5.02 -23.54
CA HIS A 6 9.84 5.30 -22.68
C HIS A 6 9.42 6.77 -22.72
N VAL A 7 10.36 7.70 -22.83
CA VAL A 7 10.07 9.14 -22.92
C VAL A 7 9.41 9.45 -24.25
N THR A 8 9.99 8.97 -25.36
CA THR A 8 9.45 9.15 -26.70
C THR A 8 8.02 8.61 -26.82
N GLU A 9 7.76 7.41 -26.30
CA GLU A 9 6.42 6.82 -26.32
C GLU A 9 5.43 7.63 -25.48
N ASN A 10 5.80 8.07 -24.27
CA ASN A 10 4.94 8.89 -23.44
C ASN A 10 4.59 10.23 -24.10
N LEU A 11 5.55 10.86 -24.79
CA LEU A 11 5.31 12.10 -25.54
C LEU A 11 4.33 11.87 -26.69
N LYS A 12 4.48 10.76 -27.42
CA LYS A 12 3.56 10.38 -28.50
C LYS A 12 2.14 10.19 -27.98
N VAL A 13 1.96 9.39 -26.93
CA VAL A 13 0.64 9.17 -26.30
C VAL A 13 0.03 10.49 -25.81
N ALA A 14 0.82 11.36 -25.17
CA ALA A 14 0.31 12.65 -24.70
C ALA A 14 -0.10 13.61 -25.82
N GLN A 15 0.52 13.50 -27.00
CA GLN A 15 0.19 14.30 -28.18
C GLN A 15 -1.06 13.77 -28.92
N GLU A 16 -1.23 12.44 -28.95
CA GLU A 16 -2.32 11.76 -29.68
C GLU A 16 -3.58 11.54 -28.84
N ALA A 17 -3.46 11.56 -27.51
CA ALA A 17 -4.60 11.41 -26.61
C ALA A 17 -5.53 12.64 -26.67
N HIS A 18 -6.83 12.37 -26.77
CA HIS A 18 -7.89 13.36 -26.80
C HIS A 18 -8.98 12.98 -25.78
N GLU A 19 -9.98 13.85 -25.62
CA GLU A 19 -11.15 13.50 -24.82
C GLU A 19 -11.82 12.23 -25.36
N ASN A 20 -12.25 11.36 -24.46
CA ASN A 20 -12.89 10.09 -24.81
C ASN A 20 -12.03 9.15 -25.70
N SER A 21 -10.69 9.23 -25.62
CA SER A 21 -9.79 8.27 -26.28
C SER A 21 -9.91 6.83 -25.76
N LEU A 22 -10.58 6.61 -24.63
CA LEU A 22 -10.93 5.28 -24.12
C LEU A 22 -12.37 4.98 -24.49
N ALA A 23 -12.60 3.80 -25.09
CA ALA A 23 -13.93 3.33 -25.37
C ALA A 23 -14.67 2.98 -24.07
N THR A 24 -15.99 2.85 -24.15
CA THR A 24 -16.82 2.50 -22.98
C THR A 24 -16.42 1.12 -22.43
N GLU A 25 -16.02 0.22 -23.32
CA GLU A 25 -15.52 -1.12 -23.02
C GLU A 25 -14.19 -1.07 -22.26
N ASP A 26 -13.28 -0.17 -22.63
CA ASP A 26 -12.00 0.03 -21.94
C ASP A 26 -12.22 0.51 -20.50
N ILE A 27 -13.10 1.51 -20.33
CA ILE A 27 -13.48 2.04 -19.02
C ILE A 27 -14.13 0.94 -18.16
N ALA A 28 -14.98 0.09 -18.75
CA ALA A 28 -15.60 -1.03 -18.06
C ALA A 28 -14.54 -2.04 -17.55
N ILE A 29 -13.53 -2.35 -18.37
CA ILE A 29 -12.41 -3.21 -17.97
C ILE A 29 -11.61 -2.57 -16.84
N ILE A 30 -11.24 -1.30 -16.96
CA ILE A 30 -10.51 -0.56 -15.91
C ILE A 30 -11.28 -0.60 -14.59
N ASN A 31 -12.59 -0.35 -14.62
CA ASN A 31 -13.44 -0.40 -13.43
C ASN A 31 -13.52 -1.81 -12.81
N LYS A 32 -13.58 -2.85 -13.64
CA LYS A 32 -13.54 -4.24 -13.18
C LYS A 32 -12.23 -4.55 -12.45
N VAL A 33 -11.09 -4.17 -13.04
CA VAL A 33 -9.78 -4.37 -12.43
C VAL A 33 -9.67 -3.57 -11.12
N LYS A 34 -10.06 -2.29 -11.13
CA LYS A 34 -10.09 -1.44 -9.93
C LYS A 34 -10.89 -2.07 -8.79
N LYS A 35 -12.06 -2.65 -9.09
CA LYS A 35 -12.88 -3.36 -8.10
C LYS A 35 -12.12 -4.54 -7.47
N ILE A 36 -11.49 -5.37 -8.29
CA ILE A 36 -10.70 -6.53 -7.81
C ILE A 36 -9.57 -6.08 -6.88
N PHE A 37 -8.83 -5.02 -7.25
CA PHE A 37 -7.77 -4.46 -6.42
C PHE A 37 -8.30 -3.93 -5.09
N ASN A 38 -9.41 -3.17 -5.11
CA ASN A 38 -10.01 -2.61 -3.90
C ASN A 38 -10.58 -3.67 -2.95
N GLU A 39 -11.00 -4.83 -3.46
CA GLU A 39 -11.47 -5.96 -2.62
C GLU A 39 -10.31 -6.68 -1.90
N ARG A 40 -9.15 -6.72 -2.55
CA ARG A 40 -7.95 -7.45 -2.10
C ARG A 40 -7.00 -6.62 -1.24
N ILE A 41 -6.81 -5.33 -1.55
CA ILE A 41 -5.96 -4.43 -0.77
C ILE A 41 -6.78 -3.86 0.39
N LYS A 42 -6.38 -4.15 1.64
CA LYS A 42 -7.10 -3.68 2.83
C LYS A 42 -6.73 -2.26 3.24
N ILE A 43 -5.47 -1.88 3.06
CA ILE A 43 -4.95 -0.58 3.47
C ILE A 43 -4.41 0.13 2.23
N ASN A 44 -4.93 1.31 1.90
CA ASN A 44 -4.47 2.10 0.75
C ASN A 44 -3.13 2.83 1.02
N CYS A 45 -2.14 2.09 1.55
CA CYS A 45 -0.80 2.61 1.82
C CYS A 45 0.07 2.57 0.56
N THR A 46 0.68 3.70 0.21
CA THR A 46 1.58 3.84 -0.94
C THR A 46 3.06 3.61 -0.59
N ALA A 47 3.36 3.18 0.64
CA ALA A 47 4.72 2.98 1.14
C ALA A 47 5.67 4.21 1.06
N CYS A 48 5.11 5.43 0.96
CA CYS A 48 5.88 6.68 0.87
C CYS A 48 6.78 6.99 2.08
N SER A 49 6.60 6.28 3.20
CA SER A 49 7.38 6.41 4.43
C SER A 49 7.30 7.76 5.16
N TYR A 50 6.35 8.63 4.83
CA TYR A 50 6.17 9.92 5.55
C TYR A 50 5.74 9.76 7.01
N CYS A 51 5.11 8.64 7.35
CA CYS A 51 4.78 8.29 8.73
C CYS A 51 6.00 7.91 9.59
N MET A 52 7.19 7.85 9.00
CA MET A 52 8.44 7.45 9.64
C MET A 52 9.32 8.67 9.98
N PRO A 53 10.18 8.57 11.01
CA PRO A 53 10.29 7.45 11.95
C PRO A 53 9.16 7.43 12.98
N CYS A 54 8.66 6.22 13.28
CA CYS A 54 7.79 6.02 14.43
C CYS A 54 8.61 6.21 15.73
N PRO A 55 8.12 6.96 16.74
CA PRO A 55 8.86 7.19 18.00
C PRO A 55 9.22 5.91 18.76
N VAL A 56 8.45 4.84 18.57
CA VAL A 56 8.67 3.52 19.18
C VAL A 56 9.32 2.51 18.22
N GLY A 57 9.76 2.95 17.03
CA GLY A 57 10.53 2.11 16.10
C GLY A 57 9.72 1.14 15.23
N ILE A 58 8.40 1.28 15.15
CA ILE A 58 7.56 0.44 14.27
C ILE A 58 7.79 0.81 12.81
N ASN A 59 8.06 -0.18 11.97
CA ASN A 59 8.08 -0.03 10.51
C ASN A 59 6.63 -0.06 9.97
N ILE A 60 5.95 1.08 10.00
CA ILE A 60 4.54 1.21 9.59
C ILE A 60 4.32 0.81 8.12
N PRO A 61 5.12 1.30 7.13
CA PRO A 61 4.97 0.86 5.75
C PRO A 61 5.18 -0.66 5.58
N GLY A 62 6.16 -1.23 6.28
CA GLY A 62 6.42 -2.67 6.28
C GLY A 62 5.24 -3.49 6.81
N CYS A 63 4.66 -3.07 7.94
CA CYS A 63 3.46 -3.69 8.51
C CYS A 63 2.30 -3.71 7.50
N PHE A 64 2.00 -2.56 6.89
CA PHE A 64 0.89 -2.45 5.95
C PHE A 64 1.14 -3.21 4.65
N ALA A 65 2.38 -3.24 4.16
CA ALA A 65 2.75 -4.06 3.02
C ALA A 65 2.49 -5.55 3.30
N THR A 66 2.98 -6.07 4.44
CA THR A 66 2.76 -7.48 4.81
C THR A 66 1.28 -7.82 5.04
N TYR A 67 0.51 -6.89 5.58
CA TYR A 67 -0.94 -7.05 5.79
C TYR A 67 -1.69 -7.10 4.45
N ASN A 68 -1.38 -6.20 3.53
CA ASN A 68 -1.97 -6.21 2.20
C ASN A 68 -1.54 -7.43 1.39
N ASP A 69 -0.29 -7.88 1.47
CA ASP A 69 0.20 -9.09 0.82
C ASP A 69 -0.59 -10.32 1.30
N TYR A 70 -0.84 -10.42 2.62
CA TYR A 70 -1.62 -11.52 3.18
C TYR A 70 -3.02 -11.63 2.55
N TRP A 71 -3.74 -10.51 2.45
CA TRP A 71 -5.08 -10.50 1.87
C TRP A 71 -5.10 -10.58 0.35
N SER A 72 -4.10 -9.99 -0.33
CA SER A 72 -4.03 -10.00 -1.78
C SER A 72 -3.75 -11.39 -2.35
N PHE A 73 -3.02 -12.20 -1.59
CA PHE A 73 -2.61 -13.56 -1.96
C PHE A 73 -3.26 -14.63 -1.06
N ASP A 74 -4.52 -14.42 -0.68
CA ASP A 74 -5.42 -15.42 -0.09
C ASP A 74 -4.81 -16.17 1.12
N GLY A 75 -4.24 -15.41 2.06
CA GLY A 75 -3.71 -15.94 3.31
C GLY A 75 -2.25 -16.36 3.27
N SER A 76 -1.45 -15.75 2.39
CA SER A 76 -0.05 -16.08 2.13
C SER A 76 0.79 -16.35 3.39
N LEU A 77 1.35 -17.58 3.46
CA LEU A 77 2.31 -17.97 4.49
C LEU A 77 3.61 -17.14 4.41
N VAL A 78 3.99 -16.73 3.20
CA VAL A 78 5.16 -15.87 2.97
C VAL A 78 4.96 -14.51 3.62
N ALA A 79 3.75 -13.94 3.56
CA ALA A 79 3.43 -12.68 4.23
C ALA A 79 3.57 -12.80 5.76
N LYS A 80 3.06 -13.90 6.35
CA LYS A 80 3.21 -14.21 7.78
C LYS A 80 4.69 -14.35 8.18
N GLN A 81 5.47 -15.10 7.42
CA GLN A 81 6.91 -15.27 7.67
C GLN A 81 7.66 -13.95 7.56
N ARG A 82 7.37 -13.14 6.54
CA ARG A 82 7.96 -11.82 6.34
C ARG A 82 7.65 -10.88 7.52
N TYR A 83 6.40 -10.87 7.99
CA TYR A 83 6.03 -10.11 9.19
C TYR A 83 6.82 -10.60 10.41
N ALA A 84 6.86 -11.92 10.65
CA ALA A 84 7.55 -12.50 11.80
C ALA A 84 9.06 -12.19 11.82
N ILE A 85 9.73 -12.17 10.66
CA ILE A 85 11.15 -11.79 10.56
C ILE A 85 11.30 -10.29 10.83
N MET A 86 10.48 -9.46 10.19
CA MET A 86 10.51 -8.01 10.38
C MET A 86 10.25 -7.60 11.83
N SER A 87 9.27 -8.23 12.49
CA SER A 87 8.92 -7.93 13.88
C SER A 87 9.96 -8.40 14.88
N LYS A 88 10.69 -9.48 14.59
CA LYS A 88 11.83 -9.95 15.42
C LYS A 88 13.07 -9.07 15.28
N LEU A 89 13.35 -8.58 14.07
CA LEU A 89 14.52 -7.73 13.80
C LEU A 89 14.27 -6.26 14.17
N GLY A 90 12.99 -5.85 14.20
CA GLY A 90 12.56 -4.49 14.52
C GLY A 90 11.58 -4.46 15.68
N THR A 91 10.61 -3.54 15.58
CA THR A 91 9.55 -3.40 16.58
C THR A 91 8.21 -3.92 16.02
N PRO A 92 7.53 -4.85 16.72
CA PRO A 92 6.21 -5.34 16.30
C PRO A 92 5.13 -4.26 16.37
N ALA A 93 4.04 -4.44 15.59
CA ALA A 93 2.90 -3.54 15.60
C ALA A 93 2.24 -3.42 16.99
N SER A 94 2.31 -4.49 17.81
CA SER A 94 1.80 -4.47 19.19
C SER A 94 2.42 -3.44 20.12
N LYS A 95 3.58 -2.87 19.78
CA LYS A 95 4.24 -1.81 20.57
C LYS A 95 3.69 -0.41 20.30
N CYS A 96 2.67 -0.27 19.44
CA CYS A 96 2.09 1.03 19.14
C CYS A 96 1.50 1.65 20.42
N VAL A 97 1.95 2.86 20.76
CA VAL A 97 1.49 3.64 21.93
C VAL A 97 0.41 4.66 21.57
N GLU A 98 -0.19 4.53 20.38
CA GLU A 98 -1.30 5.35 19.90
C GLU A 98 -1.06 6.89 19.89
N CYS A 99 0.20 7.32 19.78
CA CYS A 99 0.58 8.75 19.83
C CYS A 99 0.02 9.63 18.70
N GLY A 100 -0.43 9.04 17.58
CA GLY A 100 -1.09 9.75 16.47
C GLY A 100 -0.18 10.53 15.53
N LYS A 101 1.11 10.72 15.85
CA LYS A 101 2.05 11.49 15.02
C LYS A 101 2.17 10.98 13.57
N CYS A 102 2.06 9.68 13.36
CA CYS A 102 2.13 9.08 12.03
C CYS A 102 0.97 9.53 11.12
N GLU A 103 -0.23 9.73 11.67
CA GLU A 103 -1.44 10.05 10.91
C GLU A 103 -1.38 11.48 10.37
N SER A 104 -0.85 12.45 11.14
CA SER A 104 -0.66 13.83 10.67
C SER A 104 0.31 13.96 9.50
N HIS A 105 1.17 12.96 9.27
CA HIS A 105 2.09 12.92 8.14
C HIS A 105 1.60 12.05 6.97
N CYS A 106 0.46 11.37 7.13
CA CYS A 106 -0.04 10.46 6.10
C CYS A 106 -0.78 11.24 5.01
N PRO A 107 -0.26 11.30 3.75
CA PRO A 107 -0.93 12.01 2.67
C PRO A 107 -2.22 11.30 2.22
N GLN A 108 -2.37 10.02 2.58
CA GLN A 108 -3.55 9.20 2.25
C GLN A 108 -4.62 9.24 3.35
N SER A 109 -4.42 10.03 4.42
CA SER A 109 -5.34 10.13 5.57
C SER A 109 -5.73 8.77 6.17
N ILE A 110 -4.78 7.84 6.22
CA ILE A 110 -5.00 6.50 6.79
C ILE A 110 -5.11 6.61 8.31
N GLU A 111 -6.07 5.90 8.89
CA GLU A 111 -6.19 5.72 10.35
C GLU A 111 -5.10 4.75 10.85
N ILE A 112 -3.83 5.17 10.78
CA ILE A 112 -2.66 4.29 10.98
C ILE A 112 -2.73 3.52 12.30
N ARG A 113 -3.19 4.14 13.38
CA ARG A 113 -3.29 3.48 14.70
C ARG A 113 -4.28 2.32 14.68
N LYS A 114 -5.43 2.51 14.05
CA LYS A 114 -6.45 1.46 13.88
C LYS A 114 -5.92 0.33 13.01
N GLU A 115 -5.27 0.66 11.90
CA GLU A 115 -4.72 -0.36 11.01
C GLU A 115 -3.58 -1.16 11.66
N LEU A 116 -2.75 -0.54 12.50
CA LEU A 116 -1.74 -1.27 13.28
C LEU A 116 -2.38 -2.27 14.28
N LYS A 117 -3.59 -1.99 14.80
CA LYS A 117 -4.34 -2.97 15.60
C LYS A 117 -4.79 -4.16 14.75
N ASN A 118 -5.26 -3.92 13.53
CA ASN A 118 -5.62 -4.99 12.59
C ASN A 118 -4.40 -5.85 12.21
N VAL A 119 -3.23 -5.23 12.02
CA VAL A 119 -1.96 -5.93 11.78
C VAL A 119 -1.60 -6.81 12.97
N LYS A 120 -1.68 -6.26 14.19
CA LYS A 120 -1.45 -7.02 15.42
C LYS A 120 -2.38 -8.22 15.49
N GLU A 121 -3.70 -8.02 15.39
CA GLU A 121 -4.70 -9.09 15.51
C GLU A 121 -4.49 -10.24 14.52
N LEU A 122 -3.99 -9.94 13.31
CA LEU A 122 -3.76 -10.95 12.29
C LEU A 122 -2.45 -11.74 12.50
N PHE A 123 -1.40 -11.10 12.99
CA PHE A 123 -0.04 -11.66 12.97
C PHE A 123 0.59 -11.91 14.35
N GLU A 124 0.01 -11.38 15.43
CA GLU A 124 0.52 -11.49 16.81
C GLU A 124 -0.53 -12.01 17.78
#